data_AF-E3M941-F1
#
_entry.id   AF-E3M941-F1
#
_cell.length_a   1.000
_cell.length_b   1.000
_cell.length_c   1.000
_cell.angle_alpha   90.00
_cell.angle_beta   90.00
_cell.angle_gamma   90.00
#
_symmetry.space_group_name_H-M   'P 1'
#
loop_
_entity.id
_entity.type
_entity.pdbx_description
1 polymer ?
#
loop_
_entity_poly.entity_id
_entity_poly.type
_entity_poly.pdbx_seq_one_letter_code
_entity_poly.pdbx_strand_id
1 'polypeptide(L)'
;MNLHLSLLLLVPAIIAYKGPPDSFLPDLNNLRRDYAKKYGLPNMNELIWSEELVNITGTSDSVRELAWRYSAIESYENAIDTIRSKVDEFMKKSNSEKIDISKRMGNESASFAPEFLNPVQRFIGCASTSYLNVSRLCLMGPEKSYNDNFWLYTSSYVPGSQCLNGYENNDGLCVLKDAKNTFIDGINEVRKKYADKFNVPNMHKLTWSKELLGVLESLNLTNGVPTSTMNFRYWILPAFQYNSSSEFETSLENYYFSKNSNGRRDFLESGAETSLGALEFLIPRQKVIACAAKNVNEEYKKVCLIGPSGTPRMFATNTASVTQDLTQKLGCSANYKLEDGLCVSEDPEELSYFGNSEEFLNAVNAIRKKFANKEHIPNMHELTWKQSLVTTADSLTWPDDSWTCARHVWRYVPTFYNGIAEAIEEEVHHMLTELSHKEFLEFLKHGNENGHVGILELLNPLQTQIGCVSKQKVNDPFVLCLLGNEGVFKYWDLKSKQIPGSDCELGYIDQEGLCSLPVISNGDEIE
;
A
#
# COMPACT_ATOMS: atom_id res chain seq x y z
N MET A 1 -16.58 23.29 -58.95
CA MET A 1 -16.43 24.59 -58.27
C MET A 1 -17.38 24.59 -57.08
N ASN A 2 -16.92 25.10 -55.94
CA ASN A 2 -17.56 25.20 -54.62
C ASN A 2 -17.38 24.02 -53.64
N LEU A 3 -16.25 24.13 -52.93
CA LEU A 3 -16.04 23.73 -51.54
C LEU A 3 -17.27 24.03 -50.66
N HIS A 4 -17.65 23.07 -49.83
CA HIS A 4 -17.97 23.39 -48.43
C HIS A 4 -17.35 22.33 -47.52
N LEU A 5 -16.24 22.75 -46.93
CA LEU A 5 -15.51 22.10 -45.85
C LEU A 5 -16.34 22.29 -44.57
N SER A 6 -17.08 21.27 -44.14
CA SER A 6 -17.72 21.26 -42.83
C SER A 6 -16.68 20.91 -41.78
N LEU A 7 -16.15 21.96 -41.16
CA LEU A 7 -15.24 21.93 -40.02
C LEU A 7 -15.98 21.29 -38.82
N LEU A 8 -15.75 20.00 -38.56
CA LEU A 8 -16.10 19.38 -37.29
C LEU A 8 -15.17 19.97 -36.21
N LEU A 9 -15.63 21.02 -35.54
CA LEU A 9 -15.09 21.42 -34.24
C LEU A 9 -15.42 20.30 -33.24
N LEU A 10 -14.45 19.42 -33.01
CA LEU A 10 -14.36 18.62 -31.79
C LEU A 10 -14.23 19.61 -30.63
N VAL A 11 -15.36 20.01 -30.06
CA VAL A 11 -15.38 20.63 -28.74
C VAL A 11 -14.85 19.55 -27.79
N PRO A 12 -13.71 19.75 -27.12
CA PRO A 12 -13.32 18.83 -26.06
C PRO A 12 -14.47 18.82 -25.06
N ALA A 13 -15.01 17.63 -24.79
CA ALA A 13 -15.92 17.46 -23.69
C ALA A 13 -15.20 17.94 -22.43
N ILE A 14 -15.47 19.18 -22.04
CA ILE A 14 -15.16 19.68 -20.72
C ILE A 14 -15.96 18.75 -19.82
N ILE A 15 -15.26 17.82 -19.17
CA ILE A 15 -15.80 17.11 -18.02
C ILE A 15 -16.19 18.23 -17.06
N ALA A 16 -17.49 18.52 -16.99
CA ALA A 16 -18.01 19.58 -16.16
C ALA A 16 -17.56 19.28 -14.73
N TYR A 17 -16.74 20.18 -14.19
CA TYR A 17 -16.28 20.12 -12.81
C TYR A 17 -17.51 19.98 -11.91
N LYS A 18 -17.64 18.81 -11.25
CA LYS A 18 -18.73 18.46 -10.32
C LYS A 18 -18.41 18.87 -8.86
N GLY A 19 -17.42 19.72 -8.66
CA GLY A 19 -17.13 20.27 -7.33
C GLY A 19 -18.25 21.16 -6.81
N PRO A 20 -18.22 21.53 -5.51
CA PRO A 20 -19.13 22.54 -5.00
C PRO A 20 -18.80 23.88 -5.66
N PRO A 21 -19.71 24.87 -5.64
CA PRO A 21 -19.32 26.24 -5.94
C PRO A 21 -18.16 26.65 -5.06
N ASP A 22 -17.21 27.39 -5.63
CA ASP A 22 -15.92 27.75 -5.02
C ASP A 22 -16.03 28.32 -3.60
N SER A 23 -17.18 28.88 -3.21
CA SER A 23 -17.42 29.49 -1.90
C SER A 23 -18.09 28.58 -0.85
N PHE A 24 -18.82 27.52 -1.23
CA PHE A 24 -19.68 26.79 -0.27
C PHE A 24 -18.90 26.16 0.90
N LEU A 25 -17.88 25.36 0.61
CA LEU A 25 -17.12 24.68 1.65
C LEU A 25 -16.31 25.65 2.52
N PRO A 26 -15.58 26.64 1.95
CA PRO A 26 -14.95 27.69 2.75
C PRO A 26 -15.93 28.42 3.67
N ASP A 27 -17.11 28.80 3.18
CA ASP A 27 -18.11 29.52 3.99
C ASP A 27 -18.72 28.64 5.08
N LEU A 28 -18.92 27.35 4.81
CA LEU A 28 -19.36 26.39 5.82
C LEU A 28 -18.31 26.19 6.91
N ASN A 29 -17.03 26.10 6.54
CA ASN A 29 -15.93 26.01 7.52
C ASN A 29 -15.79 27.31 8.32
N ASN A 30 -15.99 28.47 7.71
CA ASN A 30 -16.06 29.74 8.44
C ASN A 30 -17.20 29.73 9.47
N LEU A 31 -18.39 29.25 9.09
CA LEU A 31 -19.51 29.09 10.02
C LEU A 31 -19.16 28.13 11.18
N ARG A 32 -18.51 26.99 10.90
CA ARG A 32 -18.04 26.05 11.94
C ARG A 32 -17.06 26.72 12.90
N ARG A 33 -16.14 27.53 12.38
CA ARG A 33 -15.17 28.30 13.19
C ARG A 33 -15.87 29.29 14.12
N ASP A 34 -16.84 30.04 13.58
CA ASP A 34 -17.63 31.00 14.36
C ASP A 34 -18.35 30.33 15.53
N TYR A 35 -18.97 29.17 15.29
CA TYR A 35 -19.65 28.41 16.34
C TYR A 35 -18.67 27.78 17.34
N ALA A 36 -17.52 27.29 16.87
CA ALA A 36 -16.49 26.77 17.77
C ALA A 36 -16.03 27.85 18.75
N LYS A 37 -15.80 29.07 18.27
CA LYS A 37 -15.44 30.22 19.11
C LYS A 37 -16.57 30.65 20.03
N LYS A 38 -17.78 30.79 19.49
CA LYS A 38 -18.96 31.28 20.23
C LYS A 38 -19.36 30.36 21.38
N TYR A 39 -19.24 29.05 21.20
CA TYR A 39 -19.69 28.05 22.17
C TYR A 39 -18.55 27.29 22.88
N GLY A 40 -17.29 27.62 22.57
CA GLY A 40 -16.14 26.95 23.17
C GLY A 40 -16.05 25.48 22.79
N LEU A 41 -16.03 25.14 21.50
CA LEU A 41 -15.97 23.74 21.05
C LEU A 41 -14.50 23.34 20.86
N PRO A 42 -13.94 22.47 21.71
CA PRO A 42 -12.49 22.22 21.71
C PRO A 42 -12.01 21.32 20.57
N ASN A 43 -12.91 20.61 19.90
CA ASN A 43 -12.61 19.59 18.88
C ASN A 43 -13.42 19.76 17.58
N MET A 44 -13.78 20.99 17.21
CA MET A 44 -14.48 21.26 15.94
C MET A 44 -13.54 21.06 14.76
N ASN A 45 -13.77 20.04 13.94
CA ASN A 45 -12.93 19.78 12.77
C ASN A 45 -13.32 20.64 11.56
N GLU A 46 -12.34 21.01 10.76
CA GLU A 46 -12.57 21.53 9.41
C GLU A 46 -13.13 20.41 8.51
N LEU A 47 -14.14 20.74 7.70
CA LEU A 47 -14.66 19.82 6.71
C LEU A 47 -13.82 19.88 5.44
N ILE A 48 -13.50 18.70 4.92
CA ILE A 48 -12.78 18.49 3.67
C ILE A 48 -13.76 17.98 2.62
N TRP A 49 -13.71 18.55 1.42
CA TRP A 49 -14.56 18.08 0.31
C TRP A 49 -14.18 16.66 -0.09
N SER A 50 -15.19 15.81 -0.27
CA SER A 50 -15.01 14.42 -0.69
C SER A 50 -15.84 14.13 -1.95
N GLU A 51 -15.15 14.02 -3.08
CA GLU A 51 -15.74 13.54 -4.35
C GLU A 51 -16.30 12.11 -4.21
N GLU A 52 -15.77 11.32 -3.28
CA GLU A 52 -16.30 10.00 -2.91
C GLU A 52 -17.70 10.11 -2.30
N LEU A 53 -17.93 11.05 -1.37
CA LEU A 53 -19.26 11.30 -0.81
C LEU A 53 -20.23 11.89 -1.84
N VAL A 54 -19.73 12.68 -2.81
CA VAL A 54 -20.51 13.17 -3.96
C VAL A 54 -20.98 12.00 -4.86
N ASN A 55 -20.13 11.01 -5.09
CA ASN A 55 -20.50 9.85 -5.90
C ASN A 55 -21.54 8.97 -5.19
N ILE A 56 -21.39 8.75 -3.88
CA ILE A 56 -22.36 7.98 -3.07
C ILE A 56 -23.72 8.67 -3.05
N THR A 57 -23.76 9.99 -2.91
CA THR A 57 -25.02 10.76 -2.92
C THR A 57 -25.77 10.67 -4.26
N GLY A 58 -25.05 10.46 -5.36
CA GLY A 58 -25.61 10.43 -6.72
C GLY A 58 -26.24 9.09 -7.16
N THR A 59 -26.00 7.97 -6.46
CA THR A 59 -26.45 6.62 -6.88
C THR A 59 -27.70 6.09 -6.16
N SER A 60 -28.32 6.92 -5.31
CA SER A 60 -29.72 6.94 -4.84
C SER A 60 -30.41 5.71 -4.19
N ASP A 61 -29.90 4.48 -4.23
CA ASP A 61 -30.63 3.33 -3.61
C ASP A 61 -30.11 2.91 -2.22
N SER A 62 -28.91 3.34 -1.81
CA SER A 62 -28.20 2.81 -0.63
C SER A 62 -28.09 3.76 0.58
N VAL A 63 -28.58 5.00 0.49
CA VAL A 63 -28.34 6.04 1.53
C VAL A 63 -28.88 5.66 2.91
N ARG A 64 -29.94 4.85 2.99
CA ARG A 64 -30.51 4.36 4.26
C ARG A 64 -29.81 3.12 4.83
N GLU A 65 -29.16 2.32 3.97
CA GLU A 65 -28.41 1.12 4.37
C GLU A 65 -26.95 1.44 4.67
N LEU A 66 -26.45 2.58 4.18
CA LEU A 66 -25.11 3.07 4.45
C LEU A 66 -25.08 3.97 5.69
N ALA A 67 -24.14 3.66 6.56
CA ALA A 67 -24.00 4.27 7.88
C ALA A 67 -23.34 5.66 7.85
N TRP A 68 -23.92 6.62 7.11
CA TRP A 68 -23.46 8.02 7.00
C TRP A 68 -24.43 8.99 7.66
N ARG A 69 -23.91 10.13 8.12
CA ARG A 69 -24.75 11.27 8.54
C ARG A 69 -25.11 12.08 7.31
N TYR A 70 -26.30 12.66 7.30
CA TYR A 70 -26.77 13.38 6.13
C TYR A 70 -27.66 14.57 6.49
N SER A 71 -27.63 15.58 5.62
CA SER A 71 -28.54 16.72 5.67
C SER A 71 -28.66 17.32 4.27
N ALA A 72 -29.77 17.95 3.97
CA ALA A 72 -30.10 18.45 2.65
C ALA A 72 -29.94 19.98 2.57
N ILE A 73 -29.56 20.44 1.40
CA ILE A 73 -29.55 21.85 1.03
C ILE A 73 -30.36 22.06 -0.24
N GLU A 74 -31.06 23.17 -0.33
CA GLU A 74 -31.86 23.48 -1.51
C GLU A 74 -30.97 23.91 -2.70
N SER A 75 -29.99 24.77 -2.40
CA SER A 75 -28.98 25.26 -3.32
C SER A 75 -27.74 25.65 -2.53
N TYR A 76 -26.59 25.71 -3.19
CA TYR A 76 -25.36 26.19 -2.56
C TYR A 76 -25.40 27.71 -2.28
N GLU A 77 -26.06 28.49 -3.15
CA GLU A 77 -26.13 29.96 -3.06
C GLU A 77 -26.69 30.43 -1.72
N ASN A 78 -27.74 29.77 -1.21
CA ASN A 78 -28.42 30.17 0.02
C ASN A 78 -28.18 29.17 1.17
N ALA A 79 -27.32 28.16 0.98
CA ALA A 79 -27.13 27.09 1.96
C ALA A 79 -26.65 27.64 3.31
N ILE A 80 -25.62 28.48 3.30
CA ILE A 80 -24.96 28.95 4.52
C ILE A 80 -25.90 29.78 5.39
N ASP A 81 -26.65 30.71 4.79
CA ASP A 81 -27.62 31.53 5.52
C ASP A 81 -28.77 30.68 6.08
N THR A 82 -29.24 29.71 5.29
CA THR A 82 -30.29 28.78 5.74
C THR A 82 -29.81 27.90 6.90
N ILE A 83 -28.61 27.34 6.80
CA ILE A 83 -27.99 26.54 7.85
C ILE A 83 -27.83 27.40 9.10
N ARG A 84 -27.22 28.59 8.98
CA ARG A 84 -27.02 29.52 10.09
C ARG A 84 -28.33 29.86 10.80
N SER A 85 -29.37 30.25 10.06
CA SER A 85 -30.67 30.60 10.64
C SER A 85 -31.28 29.44 11.44
N LYS A 86 -31.27 28.23 10.86
CA LYS A 86 -31.83 27.03 11.51
C LYS A 86 -31.03 26.61 12.73
N VAL A 87 -29.70 26.70 12.66
CA VAL A 87 -28.83 26.39 13.80
C VAL A 87 -28.99 27.42 14.90
N ASP A 88 -29.05 28.72 14.59
CA ASP A 88 -29.27 29.76 15.61
C ASP A 88 -30.62 29.59 16.32
N GLU A 89 -31.67 29.19 15.60
CA GLU A 89 -32.96 28.83 16.21
C GLU A 89 -32.82 27.62 17.15
N PHE A 90 -32.13 26.56 16.70
CA PHE A 90 -31.85 25.38 17.52
C PHE A 90 -31.05 25.74 18.78
N MET A 91 -30.04 26.62 18.65
CA MET A 91 -29.18 27.02 19.75
C MET A 91 -29.89 27.87 20.82
N LYS A 92 -31.03 28.51 20.50
CA LYS A 92 -31.87 29.24 21.47
C LYS A 92 -32.72 28.33 22.36
N LYS A 93 -32.89 27.06 22.02
CA LYS A 93 -33.71 26.11 22.79
C LYS A 93 -33.00 25.69 24.09
N SER A 94 -33.76 25.19 25.06
CA SER A 94 -33.18 24.66 26.30
C SER A 94 -32.34 23.39 26.04
N ASN A 95 -31.43 23.04 26.96
CA ASN A 95 -30.59 21.84 26.81
C ASN A 95 -31.43 20.57 26.67
N SER A 96 -32.54 20.44 27.40
CA SER A 96 -33.44 19.29 27.29
C SER A 96 -34.13 19.22 25.92
N GLU A 97 -34.55 20.36 25.36
CA GLU A 97 -35.15 20.41 24.03
C GLU A 97 -34.14 20.10 22.94
N LYS A 98 -32.89 20.57 23.07
CA LYS A 98 -31.81 20.25 22.12
C LYS A 98 -31.55 18.76 22.06
N ILE A 99 -31.54 18.08 23.20
CA ILE A 99 -31.36 16.63 23.29
C ILE A 99 -32.55 15.90 22.66
N ASP A 100 -33.79 16.30 22.96
CA ASP A 100 -34.99 15.67 22.37
C ASP A 100 -35.04 15.81 20.84
N ILE A 101 -34.81 17.03 20.35
CA ILE A 101 -34.79 17.32 18.91
C ILE A 101 -33.68 16.55 18.22
N SER A 102 -32.49 16.49 18.84
CA SER A 102 -31.37 15.74 18.29
C SER A 102 -31.67 14.25 18.16
N LYS A 103 -32.27 13.63 19.18
CA LYS A 103 -32.65 12.21 19.14
C LYS A 103 -33.68 11.91 18.06
N ARG A 104 -34.67 12.78 17.91
CA ARG A 104 -35.76 12.62 16.94
C ARG A 104 -35.33 12.93 15.52
N MET A 105 -34.70 14.08 15.29
CA MET A 105 -34.41 14.59 13.96
C MET A 105 -33.05 14.13 13.44
N GLY A 106 -32.07 13.92 14.32
CA GLY A 106 -30.73 13.50 13.94
C GLY A 106 -30.71 12.15 13.22
N ASN A 107 -31.63 11.24 13.50
CA ASN A 107 -31.63 9.92 12.85
C ASN A 107 -32.67 9.79 11.72
N GLU A 108 -33.61 10.72 11.61
CA GLU A 108 -34.81 10.54 10.78
C GLU A 108 -35.05 11.66 9.77
N SER A 109 -34.32 12.78 9.81
CA SER A 109 -34.61 13.94 8.95
C SER A 109 -33.41 14.50 8.21
N ALA A 110 -33.50 14.48 6.87
CA ALA A 110 -32.60 15.22 5.98
C ALA A 110 -32.68 16.75 6.17
N SER A 111 -33.60 17.29 6.97
CA SER A 111 -33.73 18.73 7.21
C SER A 111 -32.99 19.22 8.47
N PHE A 112 -32.27 18.34 9.17
CA PHE A 112 -31.59 18.67 10.40
C PHE A 112 -30.28 19.44 10.12
N ALA A 113 -30.39 20.77 10.05
CA ALA A 113 -29.26 21.66 9.79
C ALA A 113 -28.10 21.60 10.81
N PRO A 114 -28.32 21.31 12.12
CA PRO A 114 -27.22 21.19 13.07
C PRO A 114 -26.18 20.11 12.72
N GLU A 115 -26.50 19.15 11.84
CA GLU A 115 -25.54 18.16 11.36
C GLU A 115 -24.31 18.79 10.69
N PHE A 116 -24.48 19.92 9.98
CA PHE A 116 -23.40 20.63 9.31
C PHE A 116 -22.35 21.21 10.27
N LEU A 117 -22.70 21.37 11.55
CA LEU A 117 -21.80 21.86 12.60
C LEU A 117 -21.46 20.77 13.62
N ASN A 118 -21.67 19.50 13.26
CA ASN A 118 -21.25 18.38 14.09
C ASN A 118 -19.71 18.35 14.18
N PRO A 119 -19.10 18.53 15.36
CA PRO A 119 -17.66 18.76 15.51
C PRO A 119 -16.82 17.55 15.14
N VAL A 120 -17.36 16.34 15.24
CA VAL A 120 -16.63 15.11 14.92
C VAL A 120 -16.57 14.78 13.42
N GLN A 121 -17.40 15.46 12.61
CA GLN A 121 -17.38 15.28 11.15
C GLN A 121 -16.21 16.04 10.54
N ARG A 122 -15.55 15.41 9.56
CA ARG A 122 -14.32 15.86 8.90
C ARG A 122 -14.44 15.89 7.38
N PHE A 123 -15.41 15.18 6.81
CA PHE A 123 -15.62 15.09 5.37
C PHE A 123 -17.05 15.47 5.03
N ILE A 124 -17.21 16.11 3.88
CA ILE A 124 -18.52 16.41 3.31
C ILE A 124 -18.49 16.21 1.79
N GLY A 125 -19.56 15.67 1.25
CA GLY A 125 -19.81 15.69 -0.19
C GLY A 125 -21.30 15.80 -0.44
N CYS A 126 -21.67 16.66 -1.38
CA CYS A 126 -23.06 16.90 -1.71
C CYS A 126 -23.30 16.66 -3.20
N ALA A 127 -24.37 15.96 -3.53
CA ALA A 127 -24.83 15.81 -4.92
C ALA A 127 -26.33 16.01 -5.05
N SER A 128 -26.74 16.31 -6.27
CA SER A 128 -28.15 16.30 -6.63
C SER A 128 -28.68 14.88 -6.60
N THR A 129 -29.87 14.71 -6.04
CA THR A 129 -30.51 13.40 -5.90
C THR A 129 -32.02 13.54 -6.14
N SER A 130 -32.66 12.49 -6.63
CA SER A 130 -34.13 12.37 -6.64
C SER A 130 -34.67 11.78 -5.34
N TYR A 131 -33.77 11.36 -4.44
CA TYR A 131 -34.09 10.72 -3.17
C TYR A 131 -34.65 11.74 -2.16
N LEU A 132 -35.61 11.32 -1.32
CA LEU A 132 -36.27 12.13 -0.27
C LEU A 132 -36.94 13.44 -0.74
N ASN A 133 -37.20 13.62 -2.04
CA ASN A 133 -37.73 14.87 -2.61
C ASN A 133 -36.90 16.13 -2.27
N VAL A 134 -35.59 15.97 -2.05
CA VAL A 134 -34.67 17.10 -1.81
C VAL A 134 -33.82 17.37 -3.05
N SER A 135 -33.46 18.62 -3.31
CA SER A 135 -32.68 18.97 -4.51
C SER A 135 -31.21 18.57 -4.42
N ARG A 136 -30.60 18.64 -3.22
CA ARG A 136 -29.24 18.16 -2.95
C ARG A 136 -29.13 17.55 -1.56
N LEU A 137 -28.52 16.38 -1.49
CA LEU A 137 -28.18 15.71 -0.25
C LEU A 137 -26.68 15.86 0.00
N CYS A 138 -26.31 16.23 1.21
CA CYS A 138 -24.93 16.24 1.70
C CYS A 138 -24.73 15.07 2.66
N LEU A 139 -23.74 14.23 2.38
CA LEU A 139 -23.24 13.23 3.33
C LEU A 139 -22.07 13.81 4.11
N MET A 140 -21.99 13.43 5.38
CA MET A 140 -20.92 13.81 6.30
C MET A 140 -20.35 12.56 6.98
N GLY A 141 -19.04 12.54 7.10
CA GLY A 141 -18.27 11.47 7.72
C GLY A 141 -17.11 11.99 8.56
N PRO A 142 -16.51 11.15 9.41
CA PRO A 142 -16.66 9.68 9.43
C PRO A 142 -17.63 9.13 10.48
N GLU A 143 -18.09 9.96 11.42
CA GLU A 143 -18.84 9.45 12.57
C GLU A 143 -20.28 9.11 12.21
N LYS A 144 -20.68 7.87 12.49
CA LYS A 144 -21.97 7.31 12.11
C LYS A 144 -23.04 7.59 13.16
N SER A 145 -22.62 7.66 14.42
CA SER A 145 -23.50 7.95 15.55
C SER A 145 -23.56 9.44 15.81
N TYR A 146 -24.77 9.91 16.10
CA TYR A 146 -24.93 11.27 16.60
C TYR A 146 -24.63 11.30 18.10
N ASN A 147 -23.74 12.19 18.51
CA ASN A 147 -23.45 12.42 19.92
C ASN A 147 -24.24 13.65 20.41
N ASP A 148 -25.34 13.47 21.13
CA ASP A 148 -26.19 14.60 21.57
C ASP A 148 -25.46 15.59 22.49
N ASN A 149 -24.36 15.18 23.11
CA ASN A 149 -23.73 15.94 24.18
C ASN A 149 -22.83 17.08 23.70
N PHE A 150 -22.48 17.14 22.40
CA PHE A 150 -21.58 18.21 21.95
C PHE A 150 -22.27 19.59 21.94
N TRP A 151 -23.60 19.65 21.98
CA TRP A 151 -24.32 20.93 22.14
C TRP A 151 -24.37 21.43 23.58
N LEU A 152 -23.89 20.63 24.53
CA LEU A 152 -23.86 20.94 25.97
C LEU A 152 -22.54 21.56 26.40
N TYR A 153 -21.55 21.68 25.51
CA TYR A 153 -20.29 22.35 25.83
C TYR A 153 -20.56 23.80 26.24
N THR A 154 -19.95 24.19 27.34
CA THR A 154 -19.99 25.54 27.89
C THR A 154 -18.84 26.36 27.30
N SER A 155 -18.99 27.68 27.24
CA SER A 155 -17.98 28.64 26.73
C SER A 155 -16.65 28.66 27.52
N SER A 156 -16.44 27.72 28.43
CA SER A 156 -15.25 27.57 29.27
C SER A 156 -14.12 26.80 28.60
N TYR A 157 -14.38 26.05 27.52
CA TYR A 157 -13.35 25.33 26.77
C TYR A 157 -12.70 26.23 25.73
N VAL A 158 -11.39 26.03 25.51
CA VAL A 158 -10.64 26.76 24.48
C VAL A 158 -10.88 26.09 23.12
N PRO A 159 -11.37 26.82 22.10
CA PRO A 159 -11.56 26.28 20.76
C PRO A 159 -10.27 25.68 20.19
N GLY A 160 -10.36 24.49 19.59
CA GLY A 160 -9.20 23.77 19.02
C GLY A 160 -8.19 23.23 20.03
N SER A 161 -8.49 23.24 21.34
CA SER A 161 -7.59 22.69 22.38
C SER A 161 -7.56 21.16 22.47
N GLN A 162 -8.49 20.47 21.82
CA GLN A 162 -8.62 19.00 21.83
C GLN A 162 -8.64 18.44 20.41
N CYS A 163 -7.79 18.98 19.53
CA CYS A 163 -7.59 18.40 18.22
C CYS A 163 -7.01 16.99 18.32
N LEU A 164 -7.47 16.10 17.44
CA LEU A 164 -6.95 14.74 17.35
C LEU A 164 -5.50 14.75 16.86
N ASN A 165 -4.74 13.71 17.20
CA ASN A 165 -3.40 13.52 16.66
C ASN A 165 -3.43 13.55 15.12
N GLY A 166 -2.54 14.34 14.52
CA GLY A 166 -2.52 14.62 13.09
C GLY A 166 -3.31 15.85 12.65
N TYR A 167 -3.99 16.51 13.58
CA TYR A 167 -4.67 17.79 13.37
C TYR A 167 -4.03 18.87 14.23
N GLU A 168 -4.03 20.09 13.75
CA GLU A 168 -3.56 21.26 14.49
C GLU A 168 -4.66 22.30 14.61
N ASN A 169 -4.56 23.13 15.64
CA ASN A 169 -5.48 24.23 15.84
C ASN A 169 -5.18 25.34 14.85
N ASN A 170 -6.13 25.63 13.96
CA ASN A 170 -6.15 26.79 13.10
C ASN A 170 -7.35 27.65 13.46
N ASP A 171 -7.09 28.65 14.31
CA ASP A 171 -8.07 29.67 14.70
C ASP A 171 -9.39 29.09 15.26
N GLY A 172 -9.28 28.04 16.09
CA GLY A 172 -10.41 27.39 16.75
C GLY A 172 -11.02 26.21 15.99
N LEU A 173 -10.54 25.91 14.78
CA LEU A 173 -10.82 24.66 14.07
C LEU A 173 -9.63 23.71 14.14
N CYS A 174 -9.92 22.42 14.25
CA CYS A 174 -8.95 21.36 14.04
C CYS A 174 -8.81 21.10 12.54
N VAL A 175 -7.69 21.53 11.97
CA VAL A 175 -7.36 21.34 10.55
C VAL A 175 -6.36 20.21 10.41
N LEU A 176 -6.47 19.45 9.32
CA LEU A 176 -5.56 18.35 9.05
C LEU A 176 -4.16 18.90 8.75
N LYS A 177 -3.16 18.45 9.51
CA LYS A 177 -1.74 18.73 9.23
C LYS A 177 -1.37 18.02 7.93
N ASP A 178 -0.60 18.67 7.04
CA ASP A 178 -0.29 18.23 5.66
C ASP A 178 -0.49 16.71 5.37
N ALA A 179 -1.62 16.42 4.71
CA ALA A 179 -2.38 15.16 4.80
C ALA A 179 -1.72 13.86 4.28
N LYS A 180 -0.67 13.95 3.45
CA LYS A 180 -0.03 12.76 2.86
C LYS A 180 1.05 12.18 3.77
N ASN A 181 1.88 13.03 4.37
CA ASN A 181 2.95 12.58 5.25
C ASN A 181 2.38 12.10 6.59
N THR A 182 1.37 12.78 7.14
CA THR A 182 0.85 12.48 8.48
C THR A 182 0.22 11.09 8.64
N PHE A 183 -0.43 10.54 7.61
CA PHE A 183 -0.96 9.17 7.66
C PHE A 183 0.17 8.13 7.72
N ILE A 184 1.18 8.29 6.89
CA ILE A 184 2.34 7.39 6.83
C ILE A 184 3.21 7.55 8.07
N ASP A 185 3.40 8.79 8.53
CA ASP A 185 4.09 9.10 9.78
C ASP A 185 3.39 8.44 10.97
N GLY A 186 2.05 8.53 11.04
CA GLY A 186 1.26 7.86 12.07
C GLY A 186 1.43 6.34 12.06
N ILE A 187 1.50 5.72 10.87
CA ILE A 187 1.81 4.28 10.74
C ILE A 187 3.24 3.99 11.19
N ASN A 188 4.21 4.80 10.79
CA ASN A 188 5.61 4.64 11.14
C ASN A 188 5.86 4.78 12.64
N GLU A 189 5.16 5.68 13.34
CA GLU A 189 5.20 5.77 14.80
C GLU A 189 4.71 4.47 15.46
N VAL A 190 3.66 3.86 14.92
CA VAL A 190 3.18 2.57 15.41
C VAL A 190 4.19 1.46 15.08
N ARG A 191 4.76 1.43 13.87
CA ARG A 191 5.83 0.49 13.51
C ARG A 191 7.01 0.58 14.47
N LYS A 192 7.47 1.80 14.79
CA LYS A 192 8.54 2.06 15.76
C LYS A 192 8.18 1.53 17.15
N LYS A 193 7.00 1.89 17.66
CA LYS A 193 6.51 1.43 18.96
C LYS A 193 6.49 -0.10 19.07
N TYR A 194 6.01 -0.79 18.04
CA TYR A 194 5.97 -2.26 18.03
C TYR A 194 7.36 -2.87 17.81
N ALA A 195 8.22 -2.24 17.02
CA ALA A 195 9.61 -2.65 16.87
C ALA A 195 10.35 -2.60 18.21
N ASP A 196 10.16 -1.54 18.99
CA ASP A 196 10.73 -1.42 20.33
C ASP A 196 10.10 -2.40 21.33
N LYS A 197 8.78 -2.55 21.30
CA LYS A 197 8.04 -3.48 22.20
C LYS A 197 8.46 -4.94 22.02
N PHE A 198 8.78 -5.35 20.79
CA PHE A 198 9.08 -6.74 20.44
C PHE A 198 10.52 -6.98 20.00
N ASN A 199 11.40 -5.99 20.11
CA ASN A 199 12.80 -6.03 19.63
C ASN A 199 12.91 -6.51 18.17
N VAL A 200 12.09 -5.94 17.29
CA VAL A 200 11.98 -6.39 15.91
C VAL A 200 13.19 -5.91 15.10
N PRO A 201 14.02 -6.82 14.56
CA PRO A 201 15.09 -6.44 13.65
C PRO A 201 14.52 -6.05 12.29
N ASN A 202 15.26 -5.24 11.53
CA ASN A 202 14.96 -4.94 10.14
C ASN A 202 13.53 -4.41 9.89
N MET A 203 12.97 -3.64 10.84
CA MET A 203 11.68 -2.95 10.69
C MET A 203 11.88 -1.69 9.85
N HIS A 204 11.48 -1.71 8.58
CA HIS A 204 11.70 -0.57 7.69
C HIS A 204 10.70 0.57 7.95
N LYS A 205 11.11 1.80 7.71
CA LYS A 205 10.21 2.94 7.61
C LYS A 205 9.44 2.86 6.29
N LEU A 206 8.12 2.95 6.33
CA LEU A 206 7.30 3.02 5.12
C LEU A 206 7.42 4.40 4.49
N THR A 207 7.65 4.43 3.18
CA THR A 207 7.75 5.66 2.39
C THR A 207 6.72 5.66 1.26
N TRP A 208 6.21 6.83 0.88
CA TRP A 208 5.25 6.94 -0.21
C TRP A 208 5.87 6.55 -1.56
N SER A 209 5.22 5.68 -2.33
CA SER A 209 5.65 5.32 -3.69
C SER A 209 4.67 5.78 -4.75
N LYS A 210 5.16 6.60 -5.70
CA LYS A 210 4.38 7.01 -6.89
C LYS A 210 4.18 5.86 -7.87
N GLU A 211 5.15 4.96 -7.96
CA GLU A 211 5.06 3.77 -8.83
C GLU A 211 3.96 2.84 -8.34
N LEU A 212 3.94 2.54 -7.03
CA LEU A 212 2.93 1.71 -6.41
C LEU A 212 1.54 2.36 -6.45
N LEU A 213 1.47 3.70 -6.44
CA LEU A 213 0.23 4.42 -6.71
C LEU A 213 -0.26 4.20 -8.14
N GLY A 214 0.63 4.27 -9.13
CA GLY A 214 0.28 3.96 -10.53
C GLY A 214 -0.23 2.54 -10.70
N VAL A 215 0.35 1.56 -9.99
CA VAL A 215 -0.19 0.19 -9.92
C VAL A 215 -1.60 0.21 -9.34
N LEU A 216 -1.79 0.83 -8.17
CA LEU A 216 -3.10 0.90 -7.54
C LEU A 216 -4.15 1.54 -8.45
N GLU A 217 -3.80 2.58 -9.20
CA GLU A 217 -4.68 3.26 -10.14
C GLU A 217 -5.10 2.36 -11.30
N SER A 218 -4.22 1.48 -11.81
CA SER A 218 -4.54 0.56 -12.91
C SER A 218 -5.40 -0.64 -12.49
N LEU A 219 -5.41 -1.02 -11.21
CA LEU A 219 -6.19 -2.18 -10.74
C LEU A 219 -7.70 -1.99 -10.87
N ASN A 220 -8.42 -3.00 -11.37
CA ASN A 220 -9.89 -3.05 -11.29
C ASN A 220 -10.31 -3.94 -10.11
N LEU A 221 -10.85 -3.33 -9.05
CA LEU A 221 -11.17 -4.01 -7.79
C LEU A 221 -12.65 -4.43 -7.66
N THR A 222 -13.41 -4.40 -8.76
CA THR A 222 -14.83 -4.84 -8.77
C THR A 222 -15.01 -6.33 -8.50
N ASN A 223 -13.99 -7.16 -8.75
CA ASN A 223 -14.01 -8.60 -8.48
C ASN A 223 -13.04 -9.01 -7.37
N GLY A 224 -12.68 -8.07 -6.48
CA GLY A 224 -11.62 -8.25 -5.49
C GLY A 224 -10.24 -7.80 -5.98
N VAL A 225 -9.24 -7.90 -5.10
CA VAL A 225 -7.84 -7.60 -5.44
C VAL A 225 -7.23 -8.86 -6.07
N PRO A 226 -6.56 -8.79 -7.23
CA PRO A 226 -5.82 -9.94 -7.75
C PRO A 226 -4.71 -10.28 -6.74
N THR A 227 -4.65 -11.51 -6.24
CA THR A 227 -3.68 -11.87 -5.18
C THR A 227 -2.54 -12.77 -5.64
N SER A 228 -2.68 -13.47 -6.77
CA SER A 228 -1.82 -14.62 -7.09
C SER A 228 -0.51 -14.29 -7.82
N THR A 229 -0.19 -13.02 -8.10
CA THR A 229 0.98 -12.62 -8.91
C THR A 229 1.71 -11.38 -8.39
N MET A 230 1.30 -10.83 -7.25
CA MET A 230 1.70 -9.49 -6.82
C MET A 230 2.73 -9.55 -5.69
N ASN A 231 3.87 -8.88 -5.86
CA ASN A 231 4.86 -8.63 -4.80
C ASN A 231 4.46 -7.45 -3.90
N PHE A 232 3.18 -7.32 -3.60
CA PHE A 232 2.68 -6.34 -2.67
C PHE A 232 1.52 -6.92 -1.89
N ARG A 233 1.40 -6.48 -0.65
CA ARG A 233 0.21 -6.68 0.16
C ARG A 233 -0.76 -5.55 -0.08
N TYR A 234 -2.00 -5.76 0.29
CA TYR A 234 -2.99 -4.72 0.27
C TYR A 234 -3.80 -4.71 1.56
N TRP A 235 -4.37 -3.56 1.85
CA TRP A 235 -5.43 -3.43 2.82
C TRP A 235 -6.52 -2.51 2.28
N ILE A 236 -7.74 -3.02 2.26
CA ILE A 236 -8.94 -2.23 1.99
C ILE A 236 -9.42 -1.70 3.34
N LEU A 237 -9.20 -0.42 3.58
CA LEU A 237 -9.61 0.21 4.82
C LEU A 237 -11.14 0.34 4.79
N PRO A 238 -11.84 -0.09 5.86
CA PRO A 238 -13.24 0.28 6.05
C PRO A 238 -13.29 1.81 6.02
N ALA A 239 -14.11 2.35 5.13
CA ALA A 239 -14.09 3.77 4.78
C ALA A 239 -13.97 4.63 6.05
N PHE A 240 -12.92 5.47 6.06
CA PHE A 240 -12.64 6.53 7.04
C PHE A 240 -12.31 6.14 8.51
N GLN A 241 -11.89 4.91 8.80
CA GLN A 241 -11.61 4.47 10.19
C GLN A 241 -10.19 4.73 10.75
N TYR A 242 -9.24 5.21 9.95
CA TYR A 242 -7.85 5.34 10.41
C TYR A 242 -7.27 6.69 10.01
N ASN A 243 -7.68 7.71 10.77
CA ASN A 243 -7.13 9.05 10.64
C ASN A 243 -6.21 9.40 11.83
N SER A 244 -6.01 8.45 12.75
CA SER A 244 -5.07 8.54 13.87
C SER A 244 -4.32 7.22 14.09
N SER A 245 -3.11 7.31 14.62
CA SER A 245 -2.31 6.16 15.05
C SER A 245 -3.01 5.33 16.14
N SER A 246 -3.81 5.97 17.01
CA SER A 246 -4.52 5.30 18.10
C SER A 246 -5.64 4.35 17.65
N GLU A 247 -6.41 4.72 16.62
CA GLU A 247 -7.43 3.85 16.03
C GLU A 247 -6.77 2.61 15.42
N PHE A 248 -5.63 2.83 14.73
CA PHE A 248 -4.83 1.77 14.13
C PHE A 248 -4.30 0.79 15.18
N GLU A 249 -3.71 1.29 16.26
CA GLU A 249 -3.26 0.46 17.39
C GLU A 249 -4.39 -0.34 18.04
N THR A 250 -5.55 0.29 18.26
CA THR A 250 -6.71 -0.40 18.85
C THR A 250 -7.14 -1.59 17.98
N SER A 251 -7.13 -1.41 16.67
CA SER A 251 -7.40 -2.49 15.72
C SER A 251 -6.38 -3.62 15.81
N LEU A 252 -5.09 -3.29 15.87
CA LEU A 252 -4.02 -4.28 16.02
C LEU A 252 -4.17 -5.10 17.31
N GLU A 253 -4.44 -4.44 18.43
CA GLU A 253 -4.64 -5.10 19.72
C GLU A 253 -5.88 -6.01 19.71
N ASN A 254 -7.01 -5.51 19.21
CA ASN A 254 -8.25 -6.28 19.18
C ASN A 254 -8.19 -7.49 18.25
N TYR A 255 -7.62 -7.35 17.04
CA TYR A 255 -7.68 -8.40 16.03
C TYR A 255 -6.48 -9.35 16.03
N TYR A 256 -5.32 -8.96 16.57
CA TYR A 256 -4.13 -9.80 16.54
C TYR A 256 -3.46 -9.98 17.91
N PHE A 257 -3.05 -8.89 18.57
CA PHE A 257 -2.22 -9.03 19.78
C PHE A 257 -2.98 -9.55 21.01
N SER A 258 -4.30 -9.38 21.10
CA SER A 258 -5.13 -9.99 22.15
C SER A 258 -5.27 -11.52 22.02
N LYS A 259 -5.00 -12.09 20.84
CA LYS A 259 -5.10 -13.53 20.59
C LYS A 259 -3.93 -14.28 21.25
N ASN A 260 -4.20 -15.52 21.64
CA ASN A 260 -3.16 -16.46 22.07
C ASN A 260 -2.30 -16.93 20.87
N SER A 261 -1.23 -17.69 21.14
CA SER A 261 -0.28 -18.14 20.10
C SER A 261 -0.94 -18.91 18.95
N ASN A 262 -1.93 -19.76 19.24
CA ASN A 262 -2.65 -20.48 18.18
C ASN A 262 -3.53 -19.55 17.38
N GLY A 263 -4.33 -18.70 18.04
CA GLY A 263 -5.18 -17.74 17.35
C GLY A 263 -4.40 -16.72 16.51
N ARG A 264 -3.17 -16.37 16.89
CA ARG A 264 -2.27 -15.55 16.06
C ARG A 264 -1.80 -16.30 14.81
N ARG A 265 -1.44 -17.59 14.95
CA ARG A 265 -1.03 -18.44 13.82
C ARG A 265 -2.18 -18.59 12.82
N ASP A 266 -3.35 -18.98 13.30
CA ASP A 266 -4.55 -19.16 12.48
C ASP A 266 -4.93 -17.87 11.75
N PHE A 267 -4.76 -16.71 12.40
CA PHE A 267 -4.97 -15.40 11.78
C PHE A 267 -4.00 -15.13 10.62
N LEU A 268 -2.69 -15.38 10.83
CA LEU A 268 -1.68 -15.21 9.77
C LEU A 268 -1.94 -16.15 8.59
N GLU A 269 -2.25 -17.42 8.86
CA GLU A 269 -2.56 -18.41 7.82
C GLU A 269 -3.80 -18.00 7.01
N SER A 270 -4.86 -17.54 7.69
CA SER A 270 -6.10 -17.13 7.01
C SER A 270 -5.95 -15.91 6.10
N GLY A 271 -5.04 -14.99 6.43
CA GLY A 271 -4.78 -13.79 5.64
C GLY A 271 -3.59 -13.88 4.71
N ALA A 272 -2.85 -15.00 4.70
CA ALA A 272 -1.64 -15.18 3.88
C ALA A 272 -1.91 -14.95 2.39
N GLU A 273 -2.99 -15.51 1.87
CA GLU A 273 -3.38 -15.39 0.44
C GLU A 273 -4.27 -14.18 0.14
N THR A 274 -4.63 -13.39 1.15
CA THR A 274 -5.53 -12.24 1.00
C THR A 274 -4.98 -10.99 1.70
N SER A 275 -5.59 -10.55 2.78
CA SER A 275 -5.17 -9.40 3.58
C SER A 275 -5.22 -9.74 5.06
N LEU A 276 -4.19 -9.33 5.79
CA LEU A 276 -4.09 -9.37 7.25
C LEU A 276 -4.68 -8.12 7.91
N GLY A 277 -5.39 -7.29 7.13
CA GLY A 277 -6.02 -6.08 7.61
C GLY A 277 -4.99 -5.05 8.11
N ALA A 278 -5.22 -4.53 9.31
CA ALA A 278 -4.31 -3.57 9.96
C ALA A 278 -2.88 -4.11 10.12
N LEU A 279 -2.70 -5.43 10.23
CA LEU A 279 -1.39 -6.03 10.46
C LEU A 279 -0.44 -5.87 9.25
N GLU A 280 -0.97 -5.62 8.05
CA GLU A 280 -0.18 -5.39 6.84
C GLU A 280 0.84 -4.25 7.01
N PHE A 281 0.46 -3.21 7.75
CA PHE A 281 1.32 -2.08 8.06
C PHE A 281 2.40 -2.37 9.10
N LEU A 282 2.38 -3.53 9.78
CA LEU A 282 3.40 -3.95 10.74
C LEU A 282 4.38 -4.99 10.19
N ILE A 283 4.25 -5.38 8.93
CA ILE A 283 5.19 -6.32 8.31
C ILE A 283 6.56 -5.64 8.15
N PRO A 284 7.64 -6.15 8.79
CA PRO A 284 8.93 -5.44 8.87
C PRO A 284 9.62 -5.19 7.54
N ARG A 285 9.49 -6.15 6.61
CA ARG A 285 10.15 -6.14 5.29
C ARG A 285 9.47 -5.23 4.27
N GLN A 286 8.30 -4.66 4.60
CA GLN A 286 7.65 -3.68 3.75
C GLN A 286 8.34 -2.32 3.88
N LYS A 287 8.61 -1.68 2.75
CA LYS A 287 9.42 -0.46 2.61
C LYS A 287 8.63 0.71 2.01
N VAL A 288 7.65 0.41 1.17
CA VAL A 288 6.87 1.42 0.45
C VAL A 288 5.38 1.21 0.59
N ILE A 289 4.63 2.31 0.52
CA ILE A 289 3.17 2.33 0.62
C ILE A 289 2.59 3.32 -0.40
N ALA A 290 1.44 2.98 -0.96
CA ALA A 290 0.62 3.91 -1.72
C ALA A 290 -0.86 3.66 -1.40
N CYS A 291 -1.65 4.72 -1.29
CA CYS A 291 -3.07 4.60 -1.01
C CYS A 291 -3.91 5.47 -1.94
N ALA A 292 -5.06 4.98 -2.37
CA ALA A 292 -6.01 5.72 -3.19
C ALA A 292 -7.45 5.27 -2.89
N ALA A 293 -8.42 6.12 -3.21
CA ALA A 293 -9.81 5.70 -3.23
C ALA A 293 -10.06 4.81 -4.46
N LYS A 294 -10.61 3.62 -4.25
CA LYS A 294 -10.97 2.69 -5.33
C LYS A 294 -12.39 2.21 -5.12
N ASN A 295 -13.10 1.99 -6.23
CA ASN A 295 -14.38 1.30 -6.21
C ASN A 295 -14.11 -0.20 -5.98
N VAL A 296 -14.61 -0.72 -4.86
CA VAL A 296 -14.52 -2.12 -4.44
C VAL A 296 -15.94 -2.62 -4.23
N ASN A 297 -16.40 -3.53 -5.10
CA ASN A 297 -17.77 -4.07 -5.06
C ASN A 297 -18.84 -2.97 -4.96
N GLU A 298 -18.78 -1.97 -5.84
CA GLU A 298 -19.72 -0.84 -5.92
C GLU A 298 -19.63 0.19 -4.78
N GLU A 299 -18.73 -0.01 -3.82
CA GLU A 299 -18.44 0.94 -2.74
C GLU A 299 -17.05 1.55 -2.91
N TYR A 300 -16.94 2.87 -2.83
CA TYR A 300 -15.63 3.51 -2.75
C TYR A 300 -15.01 3.25 -1.36
N LYS A 301 -13.75 2.80 -1.37
CA LYS A 301 -12.95 2.49 -0.18
C LYS A 301 -11.54 3.02 -0.36
N LYS A 302 -10.89 3.42 0.74
CA LYS A 302 -9.45 3.69 0.73
C LYS A 302 -8.71 2.36 0.67
N VAL A 303 -7.98 2.14 -0.40
CA VAL A 303 -7.16 0.95 -0.59
C VAL A 303 -5.70 1.38 -0.49
N CYS A 304 -4.92 0.65 0.29
CA CYS A 304 -3.48 0.83 0.38
C CYS A 304 -2.78 -0.41 -0.17
N LEU A 305 -1.79 -0.20 -1.02
CA LEU A 305 -0.81 -1.20 -1.42
C LEU A 305 0.47 -0.99 -0.63
N ILE A 306 1.11 -2.08 -0.23
CA ILE A 306 2.27 -2.09 0.66
C ILE A 306 3.27 -3.08 0.09
N GLY A 307 4.46 -2.60 -0.28
CA GLY A 307 5.48 -3.38 -0.97
C GLY A 307 6.85 -3.31 -0.29
N PRO A 308 7.80 -4.17 -0.67
CA PRO A 308 7.78 -4.99 -1.89
C PRO A 308 7.51 -6.48 -1.67
N SER A 309 7.02 -6.92 -0.51
CA SER A 309 6.76 -8.35 -0.26
C SER A 309 5.29 -8.70 -0.49
N GLY A 310 4.99 -9.69 -1.32
CA GLY A 310 3.64 -10.27 -1.46
C GLY A 310 3.28 -11.27 -0.36
N THR A 311 4.29 -11.87 0.27
CA THR A 311 4.12 -12.85 1.35
C THR A 311 4.33 -12.17 2.70
N PRO A 312 3.38 -12.30 3.65
CA PRO A 312 3.49 -11.62 4.92
C PRO A 312 4.36 -12.42 5.89
N ARG A 313 5.52 -11.88 6.25
CA ARG A 313 6.37 -12.40 7.33
C ARG A 313 6.34 -11.50 8.56
N MET A 314 5.64 -11.95 9.60
CA MET A 314 5.55 -11.24 10.87
C MET A 314 6.69 -11.59 11.82
N PHE A 315 7.03 -10.63 12.68
CA PHE A 315 8.02 -10.80 13.74
C PHE A 315 7.51 -11.67 14.89
N ALA A 316 8.44 -12.23 15.66
CA ALA A 316 8.11 -13.02 16.84
C ALA A 316 7.45 -12.15 17.92
N THR A 317 6.33 -12.64 18.46
CA THR A 317 5.52 -11.91 19.47
C THR A 317 5.53 -12.58 20.84
N ASN A 318 6.41 -13.56 21.06
CA ASN A 318 6.50 -14.31 22.31
C ASN A 318 7.45 -13.62 23.32
N THR A 319 7.24 -13.81 24.61
CA THR A 319 8.03 -13.12 25.65
C THR A 319 9.49 -13.58 25.69
N ALA A 320 9.79 -14.77 25.18
CA ALA A 320 11.15 -15.32 25.12
C ALA A 320 12.02 -14.66 24.03
N SER A 321 11.43 -14.27 22.90
CA SER A 321 12.14 -13.53 21.83
C SER A 321 12.50 -12.12 22.24
N VAL A 322 11.72 -11.50 23.14
CA VAL A 322 12.02 -10.18 23.71
C VAL A 322 13.30 -10.19 24.57
N THR A 323 13.68 -11.35 25.11
CA THR A 323 14.86 -11.51 26.00
C THR A 323 16.10 -12.09 25.31
N GLN A 324 16.02 -12.51 24.04
CA GLN A 324 17.18 -13.01 23.30
C GLN A 324 17.98 -11.86 22.67
N ASP A 325 19.28 -11.86 22.97
CA ASP A 325 20.38 -11.10 22.38
C ASP A 325 20.01 -9.81 21.59
N LEU A 326 20.19 -8.66 22.26
CA LEU A 326 19.99 -7.31 21.70
C LEU A 326 20.87 -7.01 20.47
N THR A 327 21.86 -7.85 20.14
CA THR A 327 22.64 -7.73 18.90
C THR A 327 21.80 -7.94 17.64
N GLN A 328 20.68 -8.69 17.72
CA GLN A 328 19.75 -8.82 16.58
C GLN A 328 19.00 -7.53 16.29
N LYS A 329 18.73 -6.67 17.29
CA LYS A 329 18.02 -5.38 17.13
C LYS A 329 18.72 -4.42 16.13
N LEU A 330 19.99 -4.65 15.82
CA LEU A 330 20.86 -3.75 15.06
C LEU A 330 20.95 -4.06 13.55
N GLY A 331 20.36 -5.14 13.07
CA GLY A 331 20.48 -5.52 11.66
C GLY A 331 19.41 -4.85 10.78
N CYS A 332 19.80 -3.82 10.04
CA CYS A 332 19.07 -3.39 8.83
C CYS A 332 19.59 -4.15 7.61
N SER A 333 18.76 -4.31 6.58
CA SER A 333 19.19 -4.85 5.29
C SER A 333 20.22 -3.94 4.62
N ALA A 334 20.98 -4.47 3.65
CA ALA A 334 21.98 -3.70 2.91
C ALA A 334 21.35 -2.43 2.30
N ASN A 335 22.08 -1.31 2.31
CA ASN A 335 21.65 0.03 1.88
C ASN A 335 20.60 0.68 2.81
N TYR A 336 20.41 0.14 4.02
CA TYR A 336 19.56 0.74 5.05
C TYR A 336 20.34 0.94 6.34
N LYS A 337 20.11 2.08 6.97
CA LYS A 337 20.65 2.43 8.28
C LYS A 337 19.55 2.51 9.33
N LEU A 338 19.91 2.23 10.57
CA LEU A 338 19.00 2.39 11.70
C LEU A 338 18.87 3.88 12.06
N GLU A 339 17.67 4.42 11.97
CA GLU A 339 17.33 5.79 12.34
C GLU A 339 16.03 5.78 13.15
N ASP A 340 16.06 6.35 14.36
CA ASP A 340 14.90 6.43 15.26
C ASP A 340 14.15 5.10 15.50
N GLY A 341 14.87 3.98 15.53
CA GLY A 341 14.30 2.64 15.79
C GLY A 341 13.68 1.97 14.56
N LEU A 342 13.83 2.56 13.37
CA LEU A 342 13.41 2.00 12.09
C LEU A 342 14.59 1.95 11.10
N CYS A 343 14.56 1.02 10.15
CA CYS A 343 15.50 0.96 9.04
C CYS A 343 15.06 1.94 7.95
N VAL A 344 15.91 2.92 7.64
CA VAL A 344 15.68 3.97 6.64
C VAL A 344 16.70 3.83 5.53
N SER A 345 16.27 4.07 4.28
CA SER A 345 17.14 4.01 3.10
C SER A 345 18.32 4.96 3.29
N GLU A 346 19.53 4.52 2.94
CA GLU A 346 20.69 5.41 2.89
C GLU A 346 20.52 6.45 1.79
N ASP A 347 19.85 6.08 0.69
CA ASP A 347 19.48 6.94 -0.44
C ASP A 347 17.94 6.96 -0.64
N PRO A 348 17.21 7.85 0.06
CA PRO A 348 15.75 7.91 -0.04
C PRO A 348 15.22 8.33 -1.42
N GLU A 349 16.00 9.10 -2.19
CA GLU A 349 15.62 9.57 -3.51
C GLU A 349 15.65 8.46 -4.57
N GLU A 350 16.44 7.41 -4.35
CA GLU A 350 16.54 6.24 -5.23
C GLU A 350 15.54 5.12 -4.86
N LEU A 351 14.75 5.31 -3.80
CA LEU A 351 13.79 4.33 -3.32
C LEU A 351 12.68 4.11 -4.36
N SER A 352 12.79 3.01 -5.11
CA SER A 352 11.81 2.56 -6.09
C SER A 352 11.02 1.35 -5.58
N TYR A 353 9.72 1.29 -5.87
CA TYR A 353 8.92 0.10 -5.62
C TYR A 353 9.35 -1.03 -6.55
N PHE A 354 9.58 -0.72 -7.82
CA PHE A 354 10.11 -1.71 -8.74
C PHE A 354 11.55 -2.08 -8.41
N GLY A 355 12.35 -1.14 -7.88
CA GLY A 355 13.78 -1.25 -7.57
C GLY A 355 14.65 -0.90 -8.78
N ASN A 356 15.97 -0.99 -8.63
CA ASN A 356 16.91 -0.79 -9.74
C ASN A 356 17.67 -2.08 -10.10
N SER A 357 18.21 -2.12 -11.32
CA SER A 357 18.86 -3.32 -11.88
C SER A 357 20.16 -3.69 -11.17
N GLU A 358 20.90 -2.71 -10.64
CA GLU A 358 22.17 -2.94 -9.97
C GLU A 358 21.96 -3.58 -8.60
N GLU A 359 21.07 -3.01 -7.78
CA GLU A 359 20.68 -3.59 -6.49
C GLU A 359 20.09 -4.98 -6.66
N PHE A 360 19.26 -5.19 -7.68
CA PHE A 360 18.73 -6.51 -7.99
C PHE A 360 19.81 -7.52 -8.33
N LEU A 361 20.75 -7.16 -9.22
CA LEU A 361 21.82 -8.06 -9.62
C LEU A 361 22.70 -8.42 -8.42
N ASN A 362 23.06 -7.43 -7.61
CA ASN A 362 23.84 -7.61 -6.38
C ASN A 362 23.11 -8.52 -5.39
N ALA A 363 21.81 -8.30 -5.18
CA ALA A 363 20.97 -9.13 -4.30
C ALA A 363 20.86 -10.57 -4.81
N VAL A 364 20.63 -10.77 -6.11
CA VAL A 364 20.56 -12.11 -6.72
C VAL A 364 21.90 -12.83 -6.59
N ASN A 365 23.03 -12.19 -6.89
CA ASN A 365 24.35 -12.80 -6.76
C ASN A 365 24.72 -13.12 -5.31
N ALA A 366 24.37 -12.25 -4.36
CA ALA A 366 24.55 -12.53 -2.93
C ALA A 366 23.76 -13.77 -2.49
N ILE A 367 22.52 -13.94 -2.97
CA ILE A 367 21.70 -15.12 -2.68
C ILE A 367 22.24 -16.36 -3.40
N ARG A 368 22.70 -16.25 -4.65
CA ARG A 368 23.37 -17.36 -5.37
C ARG A 368 24.57 -17.87 -4.58
N LYS A 369 25.44 -16.97 -4.10
CA LYS A 369 26.58 -17.31 -3.23
C LYS A 369 26.14 -17.98 -1.93
N LYS A 370 25.10 -17.45 -1.28
CA LYS A 370 24.53 -18.02 -0.06
C LYS A 370 24.04 -19.45 -0.28
N PHE A 371 23.27 -19.69 -1.35
CA PHE A 371 22.76 -21.02 -1.69
C PHE A 371 23.86 -21.97 -2.14
N ALA A 372 24.87 -21.50 -2.88
CA ALA A 372 26.00 -22.32 -3.27
C ALA A 372 26.73 -22.89 -2.06
N ASN A 373 26.98 -22.04 -1.07
CA ASN A 373 27.61 -22.45 0.18
C ASN A 373 26.71 -23.37 1.03
N LYS A 374 25.42 -23.04 1.14
CA LYS A 374 24.47 -23.79 1.97
C LYS A 374 24.16 -25.18 1.41
N GLU A 375 23.96 -25.28 0.10
CA GLU A 375 23.49 -26.49 -0.59
C GLU A 375 24.64 -27.21 -1.34
N HIS A 376 25.91 -26.84 -1.07
CA HIS A 376 27.10 -27.48 -1.63
C HIS A 376 27.13 -27.53 -3.17
N ILE A 377 26.85 -26.40 -3.81
CA ILE A 377 26.79 -26.26 -5.28
C ILE A 377 28.19 -25.87 -5.79
N PRO A 378 28.91 -26.76 -6.50
CA PRO A 378 30.31 -26.54 -6.83
C PRO A 378 30.54 -25.57 -8.00
N ASN A 379 29.50 -25.29 -8.80
CA ASN A 379 29.58 -24.57 -10.07
C ASN A 379 28.53 -23.44 -10.20
N MET A 380 28.18 -22.78 -9.09
CA MET A 380 27.27 -21.63 -9.12
C MET A 380 27.99 -20.41 -9.68
N HIS A 381 27.59 -19.94 -10.86
CA HIS A 381 28.21 -18.76 -11.48
C HIS A 381 27.62 -17.46 -10.99
N GLU A 382 28.44 -16.41 -10.94
CA GLU A 382 27.97 -15.05 -10.81
C GLU A 382 27.24 -14.61 -12.08
N LEU A 383 26.09 -13.94 -11.93
CA LEU A 383 25.38 -13.33 -13.04
C LEU A 383 25.98 -11.96 -13.35
N THR A 384 26.11 -11.68 -14.65
CA THR A 384 26.52 -10.37 -15.17
C THR A 384 25.39 -9.73 -15.95
N TRP A 385 25.24 -8.40 -15.83
CA TRP A 385 24.21 -7.69 -16.58
C TRP A 385 24.54 -7.66 -18.08
N LYS A 386 23.57 -8.02 -18.93
CA LYS A 386 23.75 -8.02 -20.39
C LYS A 386 22.67 -7.23 -21.10
N GLN A 387 23.08 -6.10 -21.70
CA GLN A 387 22.16 -5.21 -22.40
C GLN A 387 21.43 -5.87 -23.57
N SER A 388 22.05 -6.83 -24.28
CA SER A 388 21.38 -7.53 -25.37
C SER A 388 20.18 -8.37 -24.88
N LEU A 389 20.23 -8.89 -23.66
CA LEU A 389 19.11 -9.60 -23.03
C LEU A 389 18.00 -8.62 -22.64
N VAL A 390 18.35 -7.42 -22.16
CA VAL A 390 17.39 -6.32 -21.90
C VAL A 390 16.64 -5.94 -23.18
N THR A 391 17.36 -5.66 -24.26
CA THR A 391 16.76 -5.31 -25.57
C THR A 391 15.87 -6.43 -26.09
N THR A 392 16.30 -7.68 -25.92
CA THR A 392 15.49 -8.84 -26.29
C THR A 392 14.21 -8.86 -25.46
N ALA A 393 14.31 -8.79 -24.13
CA ALA A 393 13.17 -8.79 -23.21
C ALA A 393 12.16 -7.70 -23.54
N ASP A 394 12.63 -6.50 -23.88
CA ASP A 394 11.78 -5.35 -24.22
C ASP A 394 10.94 -5.62 -25.48
N SER A 395 11.55 -6.24 -26.50
CA SER A 395 10.88 -6.60 -27.75
C SER A 395 9.81 -7.70 -27.62
N LEU A 396 9.86 -8.51 -26.55
CA LEU A 396 8.93 -9.62 -26.36
C LEU A 396 7.54 -9.13 -25.95
N THR A 397 6.52 -9.70 -26.58
CA THR A 397 5.13 -9.56 -26.16
C THR A 397 4.82 -10.51 -25.01
N TRP A 398 4.01 -10.08 -24.05
CA TRP A 398 3.55 -10.89 -22.91
C TRP A 398 2.02 -10.76 -22.80
N PRO A 399 1.27 -11.82 -22.43
CA PRO A 399 1.71 -13.14 -21.93
C PRO A 399 1.98 -14.21 -23.00
N ASP A 400 1.97 -13.86 -24.30
CA ASP A 400 2.32 -14.81 -25.35
C ASP A 400 3.81 -15.20 -25.27
N ASP A 401 4.09 -16.37 -24.70
CA ASP A 401 5.42 -16.91 -24.45
C ASP A 401 5.86 -17.96 -25.50
N SER A 402 5.25 -17.90 -26.70
CA SER A 402 5.62 -18.69 -27.89
C SER A 402 6.97 -18.26 -28.51
N TRP A 403 7.93 -17.93 -27.65
CA TRP A 403 9.25 -17.44 -28.02
C TRP A 403 10.14 -18.61 -28.43
N THR A 404 10.50 -18.67 -29.71
CA THR A 404 11.29 -19.79 -30.28
C THR A 404 12.70 -19.93 -29.71
N CYS A 405 13.24 -18.88 -29.08
CA CYS A 405 14.56 -18.92 -28.44
C CYS A 405 14.49 -19.22 -26.93
N ALA A 406 13.32 -19.03 -26.31
CA ALA A 406 13.11 -19.44 -24.93
C ALA A 406 13.24 -20.95 -24.82
N ARG A 407 13.79 -21.43 -23.69
CA ARG A 407 13.99 -22.86 -23.41
C ARG A 407 15.04 -23.55 -24.31
N HIS A 408 15.69 -22.79 -25.20
CA HIS A 408 16.73 -23.28 -26.12
C HIS A 408 18.04 -22.49 -25.98
N VAL A 409 17.95 -21.16 -25.98
CA VAL A 409 19.11 -20.26 -25.89
C VAL A 409 19.16 -19.55 -24.54
N TRP A 410 18.00 -19.26 -23.96
CA TRP A 410 17.87 -18.55 -22.69
C TRP A 410 16.64 -19.02 -21.91
N ARG A 411 16.67 -18.80 -20.59
CA ARG A 411 15.53 -18.92 -19.67
C ARG A 411 14.94 -17.54 -19.39
N TYR A 412 13.78 -17.51 -18.74
CA TYR A 412 13.14 -16.26 -18.35
C TYR A 412 12.40 -16.41 -17.02
N VAL A 413 12.22 -15.29 -16.33
CA VAL A 413 11.41 -15.23 -15.11
C VAL A 413 10.67 -13.88 -15.06
N PRO A 414 9.33 -13.88 -14.94
CA PRO A 414 8.60 -12.71 -14.50
C PRO A 414 8.80 -12.52 -12.99
N THR A 415 9.24 -11.33 -12.57
CA THR A 415 9.60 -11.01 -11.20
C THR A 415 9.52 -9.50 -10.94
N PHE A 416 10.26 -9.00 -9.95
CA PHE A 416 10.37 -7.59 -9.55
C PHE A 416 11.82 -7.33 -9.08
N TYR A 417 12.32 -6.08 -9.14
CA TYR A 417 13.70 -5.81 -8.66
C TYR A 417 13.76 -5.75 -7.13
N ASN A 418 12.85 -4.98 -6.52
CA ASN A 418 12.84 -4.80 -5.08
C ASN A 418 12.25 -6.02 -4.35
N GLY A 419 12.85 -6.40 -3.22
CA GLY A 419 12.42 -7.54 -2.41
C GLY A 419 12.80 -8.91 -2.97
N ILE A 420 13.67 -8.96 -4.01
CA ILE A 420 13.99 -10.22 -4.68
C ILE A 420 14.70 -11.23 -3.78
N ALA A 421 15.61 -10.75 -2.92
CA ALA A 421 16.36 -11.64 -2.03
C ALA A 421 15.40 -12.36 -1.08
N GLU A 422 14.45 -11.61 -0.53
CA GLU A 422 13.40 -12.14 0.31
C GLU A 422 12.55 -13.13 -0.46
N ALA A 423 12.02 -12.77 -1.64
CA ALA A 423 11.20 -13.64 -2.46
C ALA A 423 11.90 -14.98 -2.78
N ILE A 424 13.18 -14.94 -3.16
CA ILE A 424 13.97 -16.17 -3.39
C ILE A 424 14.05 -17.00 -2.11
N GLU A 425 14.38 -16.40 -0.97
CA GLU A 425 14.47 -17.14 0.29
C GLU A 425 13.16 -17.81 0.69
N GLU A 426 12.00 -17.23 0.37
CA GLU A 426 10.70 -17.79 0.76
C GLU A 426 10.24 -18.87 -0.20
N GLU A 427 10.18 -18.55 -1.49
CA GLU A 427 9.67 -19.47 -2.51
C GLU A 427 10.57 -20.70 -2.64
N VAL A 428 11.90 -20.49 -2.63
CA VAL A 428 12.84 -21.60 -2.73
C VAL A 428 12.82 -22.43 -1.46
N HIS A 429 12.75 -21.83 -0.27
CA HIS A 429 12.64 -22.62 0.95
C HIS A 429 11.43 -23.54 0.92
N HIS A 430 10.24 -23.01 0.58
CA HIS A 430 9.03 -23.80 0.43
C HIS A 430 9.19 -24.95 -0.59
N MET A 431 9.76 -24.65 -1.77
CA MET A 431 9.99 -25.67 -2.80
C MET A 431 10.93 -26.79 -2.34
N LEU A 432 11.92 -26.49 -1.48
CA LEU A 432 12.90 -27.47 -1.03
C LEU A 432 12.47 -28.26 0.21
N THR A 433 11.58 -27.72 1.05
CA THR A 433 11.16 -28.39 2.30
C THR A 433 9.78 -29.03 2.24
N GLU A 434 8.84 -28.42 1.51
CA GLU A 434 7.44 -28.86 1.54
C GLU A 434 7.11 -29.83 0.40
N LEU A 435 7.74 -29.69 -0.77
CA LEU A 435 7.52 -30.60 -1.89
C LEU A 435 8.26 -31.91 -1.69
N SER A 436 7.61 -33.03 -2.00
CA SER A 436 8.33 -34.30 -2.11
C SER A 436 9.34 -34.22 -3.27
N HIS A 437 10.44 -34.98 -3.15
CA HIS A 437 11.47 -35.01 -4.20
C HIS A 437 10.90 -35.35 -5.59
N LYS A 438 9.86 -36.19 -5.65
CA LYS A 438 9.19 -36.54 -6.91
C LYS A 438 8.41 -35.36 -7.49
N GLU A 439 7.60 -34.69 -6.68
CA GLU A 439 6.82 -33.52 -7.11
C GLU A 439 7.73 -32.39 -7.58
N PHE A 440 8.84 -32.18 -6.87
CA PHE A 440 9.84 -31.19 -7.24
C PHE A 440 10.45 -31.48 -8.62
N LEU A 441 10.84 -32.72 -8.91
CA LEU A 441 11.36 -33.10 -10.22
C LEU A 441 10.31 -32.98 -11.35
N GLU A 442 9.04 -33.31 -11.06
CA GLU A 442 7.94 -33.13 -12.02
C GLU A 442 7.70 -31.64 -12.33
N PHE A 443 7.74 -30.77 -11.31
CA PHE A 443 7.67 -29.33 -11.46
C PHE A 443 8.79 -28.78 -12.37
N LEU A 444 10.05 -29.19 -12.12
CA LEU A 444 11.19 -28.77 -12.94
C LEU A 444 11.07 -29.24 -14.40
N LYS A 445 10.61 -30.48 -14.60
CA LYS A 445 10.38 -31.02 -15.95
C LYS A 445 9.33 -30.20 -16.68
N HIS A 446 8.20 -29.92 -16.04
CA HIS A 446 7.13 -29.12 -16.64
C HIS A 446 7.61 -27.71 -17.00
N GLY A 447 8.35 -27.05 -16.12
CA GLY A 447 8.92 -25.73 -16.40
C GLY A 447 9.99 -25.74 -17.49
N ASN A 448 10.73 -26.82 -17.68
CA ASN A 448 11.65 -26.96 -18.82
C ASN A 448 10.92 -27.13 -20.15
N GLU A 449 9.82 -27.89 -20.17
CA GLU A 449 9.07 -28.20 -21.39
C GLU A 449 8.13 -27.07 -21.82
N ASN A 450 7.44 -26.43 -20.87
CA ASN A 450 6.26 -25.60 -21.17
C ASN A 450 6.35 -24.16 -20.63
N GLY A 451 7.44 -23.73 -19.99
CA GLY A 451 7.47 -22.40 -19.39
C GLY A 451 8.78 -22.01 -18.70
N HIS A 452 8.64 -21.56 -17.45
CA HIS A 452 9.70 -21.23 -16.52
C HIS A 452 9.48 -21.95 -15.17
N VAL A 453 10.52 -22.06 -14.33
CA VAL A 453 10.45 -22.68 -12.99
C VAL A 453 10.30 -21.65 -11.87
N GLY A 454 9.59 -20.55 -12.15
CA GLY A 454 9.40 -19.46 -11.19
C GLY A 454 10.71 -18.77 -10.79
N ILE A 455 10.83 -18.36 -9.52
CA ILE A 455 12.02 -17.63 -9.05
C ILE A 455 13.30 -18.47 -9.00
N LEU A 456 13.18 -19.80 -9.07
CA LEU A 456 14.33 -20.71 -9.13
C LEU A 456 15.23 -20.45 -10.33
N GLU A 457 14.70 -19.86 -11.42
CA GLU A 457 15.49 -19.50 -12.59
C GLU A 457 16.72 -18.66 -12.22
N LEU A 458 16.58 -17.77 -11.22
CA LEU A 458 17.65 -16.92 -10.70
C LEU A 458 18.74 -17.70 -9.97
N LEU A 459 18.48 -18.95 -9.60
CA LEU A 459 19.42 -19.86 -8.93
C LEU A 459 19.97 -20.96 -9.83
N ASN A 460 19.71 -20.93 -11.14
CA ASN A 460 20.31 -21.90 -12.06
C ASN A 460 21.85 -21.72 -12.08
N PRO A 461 22.65 -22.71 -11.64
CA PRO A 461 24.10 -22.56 -11.44
C PRO A 461 24.88 -22.19 -12.70
N LEU A 462 24.41 -22.64 -13.87
CA LEU A 462 25.11 -22.48 -15.15
C LEU A 462 24.71 -21.22 -15.93
N GLN A 463 23.76 -20.44 -15.40
CA GLN A 463 23.49 -19.11 -15.96
C GLN A 463 24.59 -18.15 -15.52
N THR A 464 25.09 -17.34 -16.45
CA THR A 464 26.16 -16.35 -16.21
C THR A 464 25.76 -14.93 -16.61
N GLN A 465 24.61 -14.77 -17.27
CA GLN A 465 24.13 -13.52 -17.83
C GLN A 465 22.66 -13.30 -17.50
N ILE A 466 22.30 -12.07 -17.20
CA ILE A 466 20.92 -11.66 -16.98
C ILE A 466 20.67 -10.29 -17.59
N GLY A 467 19.46 -10.07 -18.10
CA GLY A 467 19.00 -8.73 -18.48
C GLY A 467 17.50 -8.64 -18.31
N CYS A 468 17.04 -7.57 -17.67
CA CYS A 468 15.63 -7.42 -17.32
C CYS A 468 15.04 -6.10 -17.81
N VAL A 469 13.72 -6.07 -17.99
CA VAL A 469 12.95 -4.89 -18.38
C VAL A 469 11.62 -4.82 -17.63
N SER A 470 11.19 -3.62 -17.27
CA SER A 470 9.86 -3.39 -16.69
C SER A 470 8.78 -3.43 -17.77
N LYS A 471 7.76 -4.27 -17.59
CA LYS A 471 6.58 -4.39 -18.45
C LYS A 471 5.40 -3.67 -17.78
N GLN A 472 5.31 -2.35 -17.98
CA GLN A 472 4.31 -1.49 -17.33
C GLN A 472 2.95 -1.43 -18.05
N LYS A 473 2.85 -1.90 -19.30
CA LYS A 473 1.62 -1.81 -20.13
C LYS A 473 0.69 -3.03 -20.02
N VAL A 474 0.98 -3.95 -19.11
CA VAL A 474 0.16 -5.14 -18.86
C VAL A 474 -0.72 -4.87 -17.63
N ASN A 475 -1.89 -5.53 -17.54
CA ASN A 475 -2.84 -5.36 -16.43
C ASN A 475 -2.17 -5.45 -15.04
N ASP A 476 -1.10 -6.24 -14.93
CA ASP A 476 -0.23 -6.33 -13.77
C ASP A 476 1.20 -5.95 -14.19
N PRO A 477 1.79 -4.86 -13.66
CA PRO A 477 3.15 -4.47 -14.01
C PRO A 477 4.16 -5.38 -13.32
N PHE A 478 5.16 -5.85 -14.06
CA PHE A 478 6.21 -6.75 -13.57
C PHE A 478 7.55 -6.46 -14.26
N VAL A 479 8.62 -7.10 -13.79
CA VAL A 479 9.94 -7.11 -14.42
C VAL A 479 10.14 -8.46 -15.12
N LEU A 480 10.36 -8.44 -16.43
CA LEU A 480 10.74 -9.63 -17.19
C LEU A 480 12.25 -9.73 -17.24
N CYS A 481 12.82 -10.76 -16.61
CA CYS A 481 14.25 -11.08 -16.70
C CYS A 481 14.47 -12.23 -17.68
N LEU A 482 15.47 -12.10 -18.57
CA LEU A 482 16.01 -13.19 -19.36
C LEU A 482 17.37 -13.61 -18.81
N LEU A 483 17.63 -14.91 -18.75
CA LEU A 483 18.88 -15.49 -18.28
C LEU A 483 19.56 -16.29 -19.41
N GLY A 484 20.86 -16.05 -19.59
CA GLY A 484 21.74 -16.79 -20.50
C GLY A 484 22.93 -17.40 -19.76
N ASN A 485 23.58 -18.46 -20.27
CA ASN A 485 23.63 -18.88 -21.68
C ASN A 485 22.89 -20.19 -21.98
N GLU A 486 22.15 -20.72 -21.01
CA GLU A 486 21.53 -22.03 -21.12
C GLU A 486 20.03 -21.90 -21.34
N GLY A 487 19.49 -22.64 -22.31
CA GLY A 487 18.04 -22.77 -22.51
C GLY A 487 17.37 -23.73 -21.53
N VAL A 488 18.13 -24.58 -20.83
CA VAL A 488 17.57 -25.62 -19.95
C VAL A 488 17.88 -25.27 -18.50
N PHE A 489 16.86 -25.35 -17.65
CA PHE A 489 17.04 -25.30 -16.22
C PHE A 489 17.69 -26.59 -15.72
N LYS A 490 18.92 -26.48 -15.21
CA LYS A 490 19.67 -27.58 -14.59
C LYS A 490 19.74 -27.34 -13.10
N TYR A 491 19.10 -28.19 -12.33
CA TYR A 491 19.09 -28.12 -10.88
C TYR A 491 20.32 -28.84 -10.29
N TRP A 492 20.74 -28.46 -9.08
CA TRP A 492 21.87 -29.07 -8.38
C TRP A 492 21.46 -30.34 -7.62
N ASP A 493 22.44 -31.17 -7.26
CA ASP A 493 22.18 -32.32 -6.38
C ASP A 493 21.99 -31.84 -4.94
N LEU A 494 20.77 -32.00 -4.39
CA LEU A 494 20.43 -31.69 -2.99
C LEU A 494 21.25 -32.48 -1.97
N LYS A 495 21.89 -33.58 -2.38
CA LYS A 495 22.74 -34.43 -1.52
C LYS A 495 24.22 -34.23 -1.81
N SER A 496 24.57 -33.24 -2.62
CA SER A 496 25.96 -32.87 -2.88
C SER A 496 26.71 -32.63 -1.58
N LYS A 497 27.95 -33.10 -1.54
CA LYS A 497 28.94 -32.76 -0.51
C LYS A 497 30.18 -32.13 -1.15
N GLN A 498 30.03 -31.63 -2.38
CA GLN A 498 31.12 -30.99 -3.09
C GLN A 498 31.45 -29.64 -2.47
N ILE A 499 32.66 -29.16 -2.72
CA ILE A 499 33.11 -27.87 -2.20
C ILE A 499 32.53 -26.79 -3.12
N PRO A 500 31.81 -25.79 -2.59
CA PRO A 500 31.36 -24.65 -3.38
C PRO A 500 32.53 -24.02 -4.16
N GLY A 501 32.32 -23.66 -5.42
CA GLY A 501 33.37 -23.10 -6.29
C GLY A 501 34.44 -24.09 -6.79
N SER A 502 34.37 -25.38 -6.42
CA SER A 502 35.38 -26.35 -6.86
C SER A 502 35.25 -26.81 -8.32
N ASP A 503 34.15 -26.50 -8.99
CA ASP A 503 33.85 -26.91 -10.38
C ASP A 503 33.49 -25.69 -11.24
N CYS A 504 34.23 -24.58 -11.07
CA CYS A 504 34.07 -23.41 -11.91
C CYS A 504 34.52 -23.69 -13.36
N GLU A 505 33.75 -23.18 -14.33
CA GLU A 505 34.09 -23.31 -15.75
C GLU A 505 35.41 -22.59 -16.08
N LEU A 506 36.07 -23.03 -17.17
CA LEU A 506 37.32 -22.43 -17.64
C LEU A 506 37.17 -20.91 -17.84
N GLY A 507 38.02 -20.13 -17.18
CA GLY A 507 38.00 -18.67 -17.21
C GLY A 507 37.32 -18.01 -16.00
N TYR A 508 36.65 -18.80 -15.16
CA TYR A 508 36.09 -18.35 -13.88
C TYR A 508 37.01 -18.77 -12.72
N ILE A 509 36.94 -18.00 -11.64
CA ILE A 509 37.64 -18.28 -10.38
C ILE A 509 36.63 -18.38 -9.24
N ASP A 510 36.96 -19.21 -8.24
CA ASP A 510 36.19 -19.28 -7.01
C ASP A 510 36.35 -17.98 -6.19
N GLN A 511 35.23 -17.33 -5.91
CA GLN A 511 35.10 -16.20 -4.99
C GLN A 511 34.17 -16.58 -3.84
N GLU A 512 34.71 -17.36 -2.90
CA GLU A 512 34.00 -17.81 -1.68
C GLU A 512 32.72 -18.60 -2.00
N GLY A 513 32.83 -19.56 -2.92
CA GLY A 513 31.76 -20.47 -3.34
C GLY A 513 30.97 -20.01 -4.57
N LEU A 514 31.31 -18.85 -5.16
CA LEU A 514 30.70 -18.33 -6.38
C LEU A 514 31.74 -18.27 -7.50
N CYS A 515 31.42 -18.81 -8.68
CA CYS A 515 32.28 -18.80 -9.85
C CYS A 515 32.16 -17.46 -10.58
N SER A 516 33.17 -16.62 -10.45
CA SER A 516 33.18 -15.24 -10.93
C SER A 516 34.30 -15.01 -11.95
N LEU A 517 34.12 -14.03 -12.83
CA LEU A 517 35.20 -13.60 -13.72
C LEU A 517 36.33 -12.94 -12.89
N PRO A 518 37.61 -13.18 -13.22
CA PRO A 518 38.70 -12.54 -12.53
C PRO A 518 38.63 -11.02 -12.70
N VAL A 519 38.71 -10.28 -11.58
CA VAL A 519 38.80 -8.83 -11.61
C VAL A 519 40.19 -8.46 -12.14
N ILE A 520 40.25 -7.96 -13.37
CA ILE A 520 41.50 -7.41 -13.91
C ILE A 520 41.70 -6.05 -13.23
N SER A 521 42.54 -6.01 -12.19
CA SER A 521 43.07 -4.75 -11.69
C SER A 521 43.92 -4.13 -12.79
N ASN A 522 43.44 -3.05 -13.39
CA ASN A 522 44.26 -2.18 -14.26
C ASN A 522 45.41 -1.62 -13.42
N GLY A 523 46.52 -2.36 -13.33
CA GLY A 523 47.62 -2.04 -12.43
C GLY A 523 48.96 -2.70 -12.74
N ASP A 524 49.03 -3.60 -13.72
CA ASP A 524 50.31 -4.13 -14.20
C ASP A 524 50.41 -3.90 -15.71
N GLU A 525 50.85 -2.70 -16.08
CA GLU A 525 51.58 -2.52 -17.33
C GLU A 525 52.85 -3.36 -17.25
N ILE A 526 52.92 -4.39 -18.09
CA ILE A 526 54.07 -5.24 -18.28
C ILE A 526 55.17 -4.39 -18.95
N GLU A 527 56.26 -4.12 -18.23
CA GLU A 527 57.57 -3.76 -18.81
C GLU A 527 58.27 -4.96 -19.44
#